data_AF-A0AAU7JI11-F1
#
_entry.id   AF-A0AAU7JI11-F1
#
_cell.length_a   1.000
_cell.length_b   1.000
_cell.length_c   1.000
_cell.angle_alpha   90.00
_cell.angle_beta   90.00
_cell.angle_gamma   90.00
#
_symmetry.space_group_name_H-M   'P 1'
#
loop_
_entity.id
_entity.type
_entity.pdbx_description
1 polymer ?
#
loop_
_entity_poly.entity_id
_entity_poly.type
_entity_poly.pdbx_seq_one_letter_code
_entity_poly.pdbx_strand_id
1 'polypeptide(L)'
;MVETSLETLRALWEELHTRLKSQSADYRTMLALQAAMRSMEAASGSDPIVVDPLPRGSAIDLAIRVTQAEAAQRVLEARGEPMPIDELIRLVPAFGGRTGTRASLSSSLSQAPQFVSIRYGNRWCWWLSERPFGEEAEAASRSGPRAAPRSSRWRQIARVGRKHGRNAS
;
A
#
# COMPACT_ATOMS: atom_id res chain seq x y z
N MET A 1 -33.28 45.61 9.01
CA MET A 1 -31.96 45.39 8.38
C MET A 1 -31.71 43.90 8.48
N VAL A 2 -31.58 43.21 7.34
CA VAL A 2 -31.38 41.75 7.35
C VAL A 2 -29.90 41.54 7.67
N GLU A 3 -29.59 41.09 8.89
CA GLU A 3 -28.27 40.58 9.22
C GLU A 3 -28.09 39.27 8.45
N THR A 4 -27.63 39.37 7.20
CA THR A 4 -27.18 38.22 6.43
C THR A 4 -25.94 37.67 7.13
N SER A 5 -26.13 36.70 8.02
CA SER A 5 -25.05 36.06 8.74
C SER A 5 -24.12 35.38 7.75
N LEU A 6 -22.80 35.39 8.01
CA LEU A 6 -21.81 34.72 7.16
C LEU A 6 -22.13 33.23 6.95
N GLU A 7 -22.83 32.62 7.90
CA GLU A 7 -23.32 31.25 7.82
C GLU A 7 -24.38 31.07 6.72
N THR A 8 -25.32 32.00 6.59
CA THR A 8 -26.35 31.95 5.51
C THR A 8 -25.72 32.11 4.13
N LEU A 9 -24.74 32.99 3.99
CA LEU A 9 -24.02 33.16 2.72
C LEU A 9 -23.19 31.92 2.35
N ARG A 10 -22.55 31.26 3.34
CA ARG A 10 -21.82 29.99 3.12
C ARG A 10 -22.77 28.87 2.71
N ALA A 11 -23.92 28.75 3.36
CA ALA A 11 -24.91 27.73 3.03
C ALA A 11 -25.46 27.89 1.60
N LEU A 12 -25.80 29.12 1.21
CA LEU A 12 -26.25 29.42 -0.16
C LEU A 12 -25.15 29.16 -1.20
N TRP A 13 -23.90 29.47 -0.86
CA TRP A 13 -22.77 29.18 -1.73
C TRP A 13 -22.56 27.68 -1.92
N GLU A 14 -22.60 26.87 -0.86
CA GLU A 14 -22.48 25.40 -0.93
C GLU A 14 -23.62 24.77 -1.75
N GLU A 15 -24.85 25.29 -1.60
CA GLU A 15 -26.01 24.82 -2.35
C GLU A 15 -25.85 25.11 -3.85
N LEU A 16 -25.47 26.33 -4.21
CA LEU A 16 -25.19 26.72 -5.60
C LEU A 16 -24.01 25.92 -6.18
N HIS A 17 -22.95 25.71 -5.39
CA HIS A 17 -21.79 24.94 -5.79
C HIS A 17 -22.17 23.49 -6.11
N THR A 18 -22.97 22.87 -5.24
CA THR A 18 -23.46 21.48 -5.42
C THR A 18 -24.37 21.37 -6.64
N ARG A 19 -25.26 22.34 -6.84
CA ARG A 19 -26.16 22.39 -7.99
C ARG A 19 -25.42 22.53 -9.31
N LEU A 20 -24.47 23.46 -9.41
CA LEU A 20 -23.69 23.67 -10.63
C LEU A 20 -22.82 22.45 -10.98
N LYS A 21 -22.26 21.79 -9.96
CA LYS A 21 -21.45 20.57 -10.12
C LYS A 21 -22.24 19.38 -10.62
N SER A 22 -23.52 19.26 -10.25
CA SER A 22 -24.39 18.18 -10.74
C SER A 22 -24.94 18.46 -12.14
N GLN A 23 -25.27 19.72 -12.45
CA GLN A 23 -25.98 20.09 -13.68
C GLN A 23 -25.08 20.35 -14.88
N SER A 24 -23.84 20.82 -14.69
CA SER A 24 -22.99 21.25 -15.80
C SER A 24 -21.66 20.50 -15.84
N ALA A 25 -21.37 19.89 -17.00
CA ALA A 25 -20.10 19.21 -17.23
C ALA A 25 -18.95 20.21 -17.30
N ASP A 26 -19.17 21.38 -17.92
CA ASP A 26 -18.17 22.44 -18.08
C ASP A 26 -17.67 22.98 -16.74
N TYR A 27 -18.55 23.11 -15.75
CA TYR A 27 -18.18 23.53 -14.41
C TYR A 27 -17.25 22.51 -13.72
N ARG A 28 -17.47 21.21 -13.93
CA ARG A 28 -16.57 20.16 -13.43
C ARG A 28 -15.20 20.22 -14.11
N THR A 29 -15.17 20.47 -15.42
CA THR A 29 -13.93 20.64 -16.18
C THR A 29 -13.14 21.85 -15.69
N MET A 30 -13.81 22.98 -15.46
CA MET A 30 -13.21 24.18 -14.90
C MET A 30 -12.64 23.92 -13.49
N LEU A 31 -13.37 23.21 -12.62
CA LEU A 31 -12.88 22.82 -11.29
C LEU A 31 -11.66 21.89 -11.37
N ALA A 32 -11.64 20.95 -12.31
CA ALA A 32 -10.51 20.07 -12.54
C ALA A 32 -9.27 20.84 -13.03
N LEU A 33 -9.45 21.80 -13.94
CA LEU A 33 -8.39 22.72 -14.40
C LEU A 33 -7.83 23.55 -13.26
N GLN A 34 -8.69 24.17 -12.43
CA GLN A 34 -8.25 24.94 -11.27
C GLN A 34 -7.49 24.10 -10.25
N ALA A 35 -7.90 22.84 -10.04
CA ALA A 35 -7.18 21.92 -9.16
C ALA A 35 -5.81 21.53 -9.75
N ALA A 36 -5.72 21.33 -11.07
CA ALA A 36 -4.48 21.05 -11.76
C ALA A 36 -3.50 22.24 -11.68
N MET A 37 -3.98 23.47 -11.89
CA MET A 37 -3.18 24.70 -11.75
C MET A 37 -2.63 24.84 -10.33
N ARG A 38 -3.49 24.72 -9.31
CA ARG A 38 -3.04 24.76 -7.90
C ARG A 38 -2.05 23.64 -7.57
N SER A 39 -2.22 22.46 -8.14
CA SER A 39 -1.27 21.36 -7.97
C SER A 39 0.08 21.65 -8.61
N MET A 40 0.11 22.32 -9.76
CA MET A 40 1.35 22.74 -10.42
C MET A 40 2.04 23.87 -9.67
N GLU A 41 1.28 24.84 -9.14
CA GLU A 41 1.79 25.92 -8.30
C GLU A 41 2.39 25.37 -7.00
N ALA A 42 1.69 24.43 -6.34
CA ALA A 42 2.20 23.76 -5.13
C ALA A 42 3.45 22.90 -5.41
N ALA A 43 3.55 22.27 -6.59
CA ALA A 43 4.72 21.50 -7.00
C ALA A 43 5.93 22.38 -7.38
N SER A 44 5.70 23.64 -7.77
CA SER A 44 6.75 24.59 -8.15
C SER A 44 7.42 25.31 -6.97
N GLY A 45 6.96 25.10 -5.73
CA GLY A 45 7.68 25.54 -4.53
C GLY A 45 7.48 27.02 -4.17
N SER A 46 6.55 27.24 -3.24
CA SER A 46 6.76 28.15 -2.09
C SER A 46 5.82 27.67 -0.97
N ASP A 47 6.36 27.46 0.22
CA ASP A 47 5.71 26.91 1.42
C ASP A 47 4.22 27.27 1.61
N PRO A 48 3.35 26.30 1.94
CA PRO A 48 2.01 26.60 2.41
C PRO A 48 1.94 26.56 3.94
N ILE A 49 1.43 27.64 4.52
CA ILE A 49 0.86 27.65 5.87
C ILE A 49 -0.28 26.61 5.88
N VAL A 50 -0.10 25.59 6.72
CA VAL A 50 -0.99 24.44 6.88
C VAL A 50 -2.28 24.85 7.57
N VAL A 51 -3.42 24.63 6.89
CA VAL A 51 -4.73 24.46 7.53
C VAL A 51 -5.41 23.25 6.90
N ASP A 52 -5.42 22.15 7.65
CA ASP A 52 -6.21 20.91 7.44
C ASP A 52 -7.72 21.22 7.64
N PRO A 53 -8.73 20.43 7.16
CA PRO A 53 -8.73 18.97 7.12
C PRO A 53 -9.33 18.29 5.85
N LEU A 54 -8.87 17.07 5.51
CA LEU A 54 -9.67 15.86 5.16
C LEU A 54 -8.88 14.87 4.26
N PRO A 55 -9.00 13.54 4.49
CA PRO A 55 -8.03 12.55 4.04
C PRO A 55 -8.36 12.07 2.62
N ARG A 56 -7.81 12.75 1.61
CA ARG A 56 -7.67 12.16 0.28
C ARG A 56 -6.24 11.64 0.17
N GLY A 57 -6.08 10.33 0.40
CA GLY A 57 -4.81 9.62 0.22
C GLY A 57 -4.26 9.89 -1.17
N SER A 58 -3.36 10.88 -1.24
CA SER A 58 -2.66 11.29 -2.44
C SER A 58 -1.61 10.24 -2.77
N ALA A 59 -1.30 10.04 -4.05
CA ALA A 59 -0.18 9.19 -4.48
C ALA A 59 1.16 9.62 -3.83
N ILE A 60 1.24 10.84 -3.29
CA ILE A 60 2.35 11.37 -2.50
C ILE A 60 2.45 10.68 -1.12
N ASP A 61 1.32 10.34 -0.47
CA ASP A 61 1.34 9.50 0.74
C ASP A 61 1.86 8.10 0.44
N LEU A 62 1.64 7.60 -0.78
CA LEU A 62 2.17 6.30 -1.22
C LEU A 62 3.69 6.32 -1.41
N ALA A 63 4.27 7.48 -1.77
CA ALA A 63 5.71 7.63 -1.94
C ALA A 63 6.47 7.77 -0.62
N ILE A 64 5.79 8.23 0.45
CA ILE A 64 6.37 8.33 1.81
C ILE A 64 6.12 7.03 2.62
N ARG A 65 5.17 6.19 2.18
CA ARG A 65 4.87 4.93 2.87
C ARG A 65 6.02 3.94 2.73
N VAL A 66 6.58 3.62 3.88
CA VAL A 66 7.53 2.53 4.10
C VAL A 66 6.95 1.25 3.50
N THR A 67 7.78 0.46 2.83
CA THR A 67 7.32 -0.79 2.22
C THR A 67 6.78 -1.74 3.29
N GLN A 68 5.89 -2.66 2.92
CA GLN A 68 5.33 -3.63 3.88
C GLN A 68 6.42 -4.44 4.59
N ALA A 69 7.50 -4.77 3.88
CA ALA A 69 8.64 -5.49 4.42
C ALA A 69 9.42 -4.64 5.43
N GLU A 70 9.77 -3.40 5.09
CA GLU A 70 10.48 -2.50 6.01
C GLU A 70 9.64 -2.16 7.26
N ALA A 71 8.34 -1.98 7.12
CA ALA A 71 7.45 -1.77 8.26
C ALA A 71 7.39 -3.01 9.15
N ALA A 72 7.33 -4.22 8.56
CA ALA A 72 7.39 -5.47 9.31
C ALA A 72 8.75 -5.66 10.02
N GLN A 73 9.85 -5.24 9.39
CA GLN A 73 11.17 -5.22 10.01
C GLN A 73 11.17 -4.35 11.26
N ARG A 74 10.69 -3.11 11.18
CA ARG A 74 10.60 -2.21 12.34
C ARG A 74 9.74 -2.79 13.47
N VAL A 75 8.65 -3.48 13.14
CA VAL A 75 7.80 -4.15 14.14
C VAL A 75 8.59 -5.25 14.86
N LEU A 76 9.29 -6.12 14.12
CA LEU A 76 10.09 -7.21 14.70
C LEU A 76 11.28 -6.66 15.50
N GLU A 77 11.92 -5.60 15.04
CA GLU A 77 13.01 -4.92 15.75
C GLU A 77 12.53 -4.31 17.07
N ALA A 78 11.39 -3.60 17.05
CA ALA A 78 10.81 -2.94 18.22
C ALA A 78 10.31 -3.94 19.26
N ARG A 79 9.79 -5.09 18.83
CA ARG A 79 9.30 -6.15 19.73
C ARG A 79 10.42 -7.03 20.26
N GLY A 80 11.43 -7.30 19.44
CA GLY A 80 12.52 -8.22 19.80
C GLY A 80 12.08 -9.69 19.89
N GLU A 81 10.90 -10.05 19.38
CA GLU A 81 10.37 -11.41 19.44
C GLU A 81 9.77 -11.87 18.09
N PRO A 82 9.81 -13.18 17.79
CA PRO A 82 9.19 -13.77 16.61
C PRO A 82 7.69 -13.65 16.65
N MET A 83 7.11 -13.19 15.54
CA MET A 83 5.71 -12.83 15.53
C MET A 83 4.92 -13.62 14.47
N PRO A 84 3.72 -14.13 14.80
CA PRO A 84 2.84 -14.73 13.80
C PRO A 84 2.38 -13.68 12.79
N ILE A 85 2.09 -14.12 11.57
CA ILE A 85 1.71 -13.21 10.50
C ILE A 85 0.44 -12.39 10.81
N ASP A 86 -0.50 -12.98 11.54
CA ASP A 86 -1.77 -12.31 11.88
C ASP A 86 -1.55 -11.10 12.81
N GLU A 87 -0.51 -11.16 13.66
CA GLU A 87 -0.13 -10.03 14.51
C GLU A 87 0.64 -8.97 13.72
N LEU A 88 1.53 -9.39 12.81
CA LEU A 88 2.23 -8.46 11.92
C LEU A 88 1.25 -7.64 11.06
N ILE A 89 0.19 -8.26 10.52
CA ILE A 89 -0.83 -7.54 9.74
C ILE A 89 -1.49 -6.43 10.56
N ARG A 90 -1.70 -6.64 11.86
CA ARG A 90 -2.30 -5.64 12.76
C ARG A 90 -1.34 -4.51 13.08
N LEU A 91 -0.05 -4.79 13.22
CA LEU A 91 0.96 -3.83 13.65
C LEU A 91 1.61 -3.05 12.51
N VAL A 92 1.76 -3.63 11.31
CA VAL A 92 2.39 -2.99 10.15
C VAL A 92 1.82 -1.60 9.82
N PRO A 93 0.48 -1.36 9.86
CA PRO A 93 -0.07 -0.03 9.64
C PRO A 93 0.38 1.02 10.66
N ALA A 94 0.60 0.62 11.92
CA ALA A 94 1.06 1.52 12.98
C ALA A 94 2.52 2.00 12.76
N PHE A 95 3.30 1.24 11.98
CA PHE A 95 4.69 1.58 11.63
C PHE A 95 4.81 2.24 10.24
N GLY A 96 3.70 2.74 9.69
CA GLY A 96 3.66 3.45 8.41
C GLY A 96 3.64 2.54 7.18
N GLY A 97 3.48 1.22 7.37
CA GLY A 97 3.36 0.26 6.29
C GLY A 97 1.97 0.23 5.66
N ARG A 98 1.89 -0.18 4.40
CA ARG A 98 0.61 -0.36 3.71
C ARG A 98 -0.18 -1.52 4.31
N THR A 99 -1.46 -1.30 4.63
CA THR A 99 -2.38 -2.38 5.00
C THR A 99 -2.50 -3.40 3.87
N GLY A 100 -2.05 -4.63 4.12
CA GLY A 100 -2.01 -5.72 3.15
C GLY A 100 -2.87 -6.90 3.57
N THR A 101 -3.13 -7.80 2.63
CA THR A 101 -3.69 -9.12 2.94
C THR A 101 -2.60 -10.02 3.51
N ARG A 102 -3.02 -11.08 4.21
CA ARG A 102 -2.10 -12.12 4.71
C ARG A 102 -1.22 -12.69 3.61
N ALA A 103 -1.78 -12.99 2.45
CA ALA A 103 -1.03 -13.52 1.31
C ALA A 103 0.00 -12.51 0.75
N SER A 104 -0.36 -11.23 0.67
CA SER A 104 0.56 -10.17 0.23
C SER A 104 1.75 -10.06 1.18
N LEU A 105 1.48 -9.99 2.49
CA LEU A 105 2.54 -9.86 3.48
C LEU A 105 3.42 -11.11 3.52
N SER A 106 2.84 -12.31 3.50
CA SER A 106 3.59 -13.57 3.40
C SER A 106 4.52 -13.57 2.19
N SER A 107 4.00 -13.19 1.01
CA SER A 107 4.78 -13.16 -0.22
C SER A 107 5.93 -12.15 -0.14
N SER A 108 5.68 -10.95 0.39
CA SER A 108 6.71 -9.92 0.56
C SER A 108 7.80 -10.36 1.52
N LEU A 109 7.44 -10.95 2.67
CA LEU A 109 8.41 -11.47 3.65
C LEU A 109 9.21 -12.64 3.09
N SER A 110 8.58 -13.53 2.31
CA SER A 110 9.27 -14.68 1.71
C SER A 110 10.26 -14.29 0.61
N GLN A 111 10.06 -13.14 -0.04
CA GLN A 111 10.95 -12.61 -1.08
C GLN A 111 12.14 -11.84 -0.49
N ALA A 112 12.02 -11.36 0.75
CA ALA A 112 13.01 -10.54 1.41
C ALA A 112 13.99 -11.42 2.21
N PRO A 113 15.31 -11.39 1.91
CA PRO A 113 16.30 -12.29 2.50
C PRO A 113 16.54 -12.06 4.01
N GLN A 114 16.17 -10.89 4.53
CA GLN A 114 16.30 -10.57 5.95
C GLN A 114 15.24 -11.25 6.83
N PHE A 115 14.24 -11.91 6.25
CA PHE A 115 13.19 -12.61 7.01
C PHE A 115 13.28 -14.11 6.87
N VAL A 116 12.99 -14.80 7.98
CA VAL A 116 12.89 -16.26 8.04
C VAL A 116 11.60 -16.67 8.72
N SER A 117 11.00 -17.75 8.21
CA SER A 117 9.86 -18.39 8.86
C SER A 117 10.38 -19.46 9.80
N ILE A 118 10.08 -19.32 11.08
CA ILE A 118 10.51 -20.23 12.15
C ILE A 118 9.31 -20.74 12.94
N ARG A 119 9.46 -21.88 13.59
CA ARG A 119 8.42 -22.43 14.48
C ARG A 119 8.70 -21.98 15.91
N TYR A 120 7.82 -21.15 16.47
CA TYR A 120 7.93 -20.63 17.83
C TYR A 120 6.61 -20.87 18.58
N GLY A 121 6.67 -21.44 19.79
CA GLY A 121 5.46 -21.74 20.58
C GLY A 121 4.42 -22.60 19.83
N ASN A 122 4.87 -23.59 19.06
CA ASN A 122 4.04 -24.44 18.19
C ASN A 122 3.29 -23.71 17.06
N ARG A 123 3.68 -22.47 16.72
CA ARG A 123 3.11 -21.67 15.63
C ARG A 123 4.19 -21.24 14.63
N TRP A 124 3.78 -20.94 13.41
CA TRP A 124 4.66 -20.35 12.40
C TRP A 124 4.77 -18.84 12.65
N CYS A 125 5.98 -18.39 12.90
CA CYS A 125 6.31 -16.99 13.16
C CYS A 125 7.38 -16.51 12.17
N TRP A 126 7.38 -15.21 11.93
CA TRP A 126 8.40 -14.53 11.15
C TRP A 126 9.43 -13.91 12.08
N TRP A 127 10.69 -14.01 11.69
CA TRP A 127 11.83 -13.47 12.43
C TRP A 127 12.88 -12.87 11.49
N LEU A 128 13.78 -12.08 12.05
CA LEU A 128 14.90 -11.46 11.34
C LEU A 128 16.07 -12.44 11.28
N SER A 129 16.59 -12.70 10.07
CA SER A 129 17.67 -13.68 9.85
C SER A 129 19.00 -13.25 10.49
N GLU A 130 19.24 -11.95 10.59
CA GLU A 130 20.48 -11.39 11.15
C GLU A 130 20.52 -11.42 12.68
N ARG A 131 19.38 -11.63 13.35
CA ARG A 131 19.34 -11.68 14.81
C ARG A 131 19.47 -13.11 15.31
N PRO A 132 20.40 -13.40 16.23
CA PRO A 132 20.49 -14.69 16.87
C PRO A 132 19.17 -14.95 17.59
N PHE A 133 18.42 -15.91 17.07
CA PHE A 133 17.31 -16.51 17.80
C PHE A 133 17.94 -17.47 18.81
N GLY A 134 17.50 -17.44 20.07
CA GLY A 134 18.07 -18.24 21.17
C GLY A 134 18.44 -19.67 20.78
N GLU A 135 19.49 -20.21 21.40
CA GLU A 135 20.26 -21.41 21.03
C GLU A 135 19.44 -22.67 20.64
N GLU A 136 18.14 -22.75 20.98
CA GLU A 136 17.27 -23.89 20.66
C GLU A 136 16.70 -23.94 19.24
N ALA A 137 16.57 -22.83 18.48
CA ALA A 137 15.98 -22.92 17.13
C ALA A 137 16.98 -23.27 16.02
N GLU A 138 18.27 -23.27 16.31
CA GLU A 138 19.31 -23.64 15.33
C GLU A 138 19.17 -25.09 14.85
N ALA A 139 18.55 -25.95 15.67
CA ALA A 139 18.24 -27.33 15.31
C ALA A 139 17.11 -27.44 14.25
N ALA A 140 16.18 -26.48 14.19
CA ALA A 140 15.03 -26.51 13.28
C ALA A 140 15.32 -25.87 11.91
N SER A 141 16.26 -24.92 11.84
CA SER A 141 16.62 -24.22 10.59
C SER A 141 17.66 -24.97 9.75
N ARG A 142 18.45 -25.88 10.33
CA ARG A 142 19.40 -26.74 9.58
C ARG A 142 18.76 -27.86 8.75
N SER A 143 17.45 -28.07 8.86
CA SER A 143 16.71 -29.13 8.13
C SER A 143 15.78 -28.60 7.01
N GLY A 144 15.82 -27.31 6.70
CA GLY A 144 15.15 -26.74 5.52
C GLY A 144 15.98 -26.90 4.24
N PRO A 145 15.40 -27.30 3.10
CA PRO A 145 16.15 -27.47 1.86
C PRO A 145 16.74 -26.13 1.44
N ARG A 146 18.07 -26.07 1.36
CA ARG A 146 18.85 -24.96 0.80
C ARG A 146 18.26 -24.61 -0.56
N ALA A 147 17.48 -23.54 -0.62
CA ALA A 147 16.80 -23.12 -1.83
C ALA A 147 17.85 -22.89 -2.92
N ALA A 148 17.85 -23.77 -3.92
CA ALA A 148 18.66 -23.59 -5.11
C ALA A 148 18.33 -22.23 -5.76
N PRO A 149 19.30 -21.54 -6.38
CA PRO A 149 19.05 -20.29 -7.09
C PRO A 149 17.99 -20.56 -8.16
N ARG A 150 16.76 -20.05 -7.95
CA ARG A 150 15.65 -20.27 -8.87
C ARG A 150 15.91 -19.45 -10.13
N SER A 151 16.46 -20.13 -11.13
CA SER A 151 16.63 -19.64 -12.49
C SER A 151 15.33 -19.02 -13.02
N SER A 152 15.48 -17.85 -13.63
CA SER A 152 14.51 -17.11 -14.42
C SER A 152 13.97 -17.96 -15.59
N ARG A 153 13.02 -18.87 -15.32
CA ARG A 153 12.48 -19.79 -16.34
C ARG A 153 10.95 -19.86 -16.33
N TRP A 154 10.32 -18.70 -16.26
CA TRP A 154 8.88 -18.53 -16.55
C TRP A 154 8.67 -17.35 -17.50
N ARG A 155 9.16 -17.48 -18.72
CA ARG A 155 8.50 -16.92 -19.91
C ARG A 155 8.46 -18.02 -20.96
N GLN A 156 7.36 -18.05 -21.71
CA GLN A 156 6.99 -19.02 -22.74
C GLN A 156 6.29 -20.28 -22.25
N ILE A 157 4.98 -20.19 -22.00
CA ILE A 157 4.03 -21.15 -22.59
C ILE A 157 2.75 -20.40 -22.99
N ALA A 158 2.22 -20.77 -24.16
CA ALA A 158 0.85 -20.58 -24.67
C ALA A 158 0.59 -19.40 -25.62
N ARG A 159 0.77 -19.65 -26.93
CA ARG A 159 -0.35 -19.78 -27.89
C ARG A 159 0.13 -20.27 -29.26
N VAL A 160 0.22 -21.59 -29.38
CA VAL A 160 0.08 -22.36 -30.63
C VAL A 160 -0.82 -23.53 -30.23
N GLY A 161 -1.93 -23.85 -30.86
CA GLY A 161 -2.67 -23.34 -32.01
C GLY A 161 -3.95 -24.19 -32.13
N ARG A 162 -4.80 -23.97 -33.13
CA ARG A 162 -5.46 -25.08 -33.84
C ARG A 162 -6.12 -24.58 -35.13
N LYS A 163 -5.77 -25.32 -36.17
CA LYS A 163 -6.15 -25.32 -37.58
C LYS A 163 -7.37 -26.23 -37.75
N HIS A 164 -8.30 -25.88 -38.65
CA HIS A 164 -9.29 -26.69 -39.43
C HIS A 164 -10.50 -25.77 -39.70
N GLY A 165 -11.03 -25.54 -40.90
CA GLY A 165 -10.93 -26.16 -42.22
C GLY A 165 -12.35 -26.32 -42.81
N ARG A 166 -12.53 -25.99 -44.11
CA ARG A 166 -13.68 -26.34 -45.02
C ARG A 166 -15.02 -25.62 -44.79
N ASN A 167 -15.88 -25.25 -45.75
CA ASN A 167 -16.13 -25.55 -47.18
C ASN A 167 -16.83 -24.32 -47.82
N ALA A 168 -16.55 -23.92 -49.07
CA ALA A 168 -17.28 -24.27 -50.31
C ALA A 168 -18.80 -24.04 -50.28
N SER A 169 -19.25 -22.94 -50.91
CA SER A 169 -20.29 -22.85 -51.96
C SER A 169 -20.35 -21.42 -52.50
#